data_AF-A0A967GS40-F1
#
_entry.id   AF-A0A967GS40-F1
#
_cell.length_a   1.000
_cell.length_b   1.000
_cell.length_c   1.000
_cell.angle_alpha   90.00
_cell.angle_beta   90.00
_cell.angle_gamma   90.00
#
_symmetry.space_group_name_H-M   'P 1'
#
loop_
_entity.id
_entity.type
_entity.pdbx_description
1 polymer ?
#
loop_
_entity_poly.entity_id
_entity_poly.type
_entity_poly.pdbx_seq_one_letter_code
_entity_poly.pdbx_strand_id
1 'polypeptide(L)'
;SVGDGLLGDIDAQHFGLKFAAEYRSVVLTLAATKTLDKDGIINPWGGSPSFASKMISNFDRPGELALRTVLSTDFGEHLPGLSGLLSFAHGETEDGDKFPQQDEFDVTIDYKPPWLEELWLRVRGGW
;
A
#
# COMPACT_ATOMS: atom_id res chain seq x y z
N SER A 1 5.42 -23.80 23.15
CA SER A 1 6.24 -23.08 22.17
C SER A 1 7.34 -24.00 21.67
N VAL A 2 7.62 -24.04 20.36
CA VAL A 2 8.58 -24.99 19.73
C VAL A 2 9.85 -24.29 19.19
N GLY A 3 10.02 -23.01 19.48
CA GLY A 3 11.21 -22.23 19.09
C GLY A 3 11.75 -21.40 20.25
N ASP A 4 12.98 -20.92 20.09
CA ASP A 4 13.77 -20.25 21.15
C ASP A 4 13.20 -18.90 21.62
N GLY A 5 12.12 -18.40 21.01
CA GLY A 5 11.41 -17.20 21.48
C GLY A 5 12.25 -15.92 21.47
N LEU A 6 13.20 -15.78 20.54
CA LEU A 6 14.19 -14.70 20.52
C LEU A 6 13.58 -13.28 20.45
N LEU A 7 12.33 -13.16 20.00
CA LEU A 7 11.58 -11.90 19.91
C LEU A 7 10.45 -11.80 20.95
N GLY A 8 10.38 -12.74 21.89
CA GLY A 8 9.28 -12.86 22.86
C GLY A 8 8.02 -13.47 22.28
N ASP A 9 6.90 -13.30 23.01
CA ASP A 9 5.59 -13.78 22.61
C ASP A 9 4.94 -12.79 21.63
N ILE A 10 4.95 -13.15 20.34
CA ILE A 10 4.32 -12.37 19.27
C ILE A 10 2.90 -12.89 19.04
N ASP A 11 1.92 -11.98 19.06
CA ASP A 11 0.55 -12.25 18.64
C ASP A 11 0.07 -11.13 17.70
N ALA A 12 -0.12 -11.47 16.43
CA ALA A 12 -0.48 -10.53 15.38
C ALA A 12 -1.41 -11.18 14.36
N GLN A 13 -2.67 -10.74 14.34
CA GLN A 13 -3.67 -11.07 13.34
C GLN A 13 -3.92 -9.88 12.42
N HIS A 14 -4.12 -10.19 11.15
CA HIS A 14 -4.33 -9.21 10.10
C HIS A 14 -5.45 -9.66 9.17
N PHE A 15 -6.36 -8.74 8.85
CA PHE A 15 -7.37 -8.95 7.83
C PHE A 15 -7.41 -7.79 6.86
N GLY A 16 -7.77 -8.09 5.61
CA GLY A 16 -7.87 -7.07 4.58
C GLY A 16 -8.85 -7.45 3.50
N LEU A 17 -9.46 -6.42 2.92
CA LEU A 17 -10.38 -6.51 1.79
C LEU A 17 -9.94 -5.53 0.72
N LYS A 18 -10.03 -5.95 -0.55
CA LYS A 18 -9.71 -5.10 -1.69
C LYS A 18 -10.75 -5.30 -2.78
N PHE A 19 -11.26 -4.19 -3.29
CA PHE A 19 -12.17 -4.13 -4.43
C PHE A 19 -11.56 -3.28 -5.53
N ALA A 20 -11.69 -3.72 -6.77
CA ALA A 20 -11.24 -2.96 -7.94
C ALA A 20 -12.34 -2.96 -9.00
N ALA A 21 -12.55 -1.80 -9.62
CA ALA A 21 -13.45 -1.62 -10.75
C ALA A 21 -12.72 -0.86 -11.87
N GLU A 22 -13.00 -1.26 -13.10
CA GLU A 22 -12.41 -0.66 -14.30
C GLU A 22 -13.53 -0.06 -15.16
N TYR A 23 -13.26 1.12 -15.69
CA TYR A 23 -14.08 1.72 -16.75
C TYR A 23 -13.17 2.40 -17.77
N ARG A 24 -13.22 1.90 -19.01
CA ARG A 24 -12.28 2.28 -20.08
C ARG A 24 -10.85 2.02 -19.60
N SER A 25 -9.98 3.01 -19.68
CA SER A 25 -8.57 2.93 -19.29
C SER A 25 -8.32 3.24 -17.82
N VAL A 26 -9.36 3.55 -17.03
CA VAL A 26 -9.24 3.96 -15.61
C VAL A 26 -9.67 2.83 -14.68
N VAL A 27 -8.83 2.55 -13.68
CA VAL A 27 -9.10 1.58 -12.61
C VAL A 27 -9.17 2.33 -11.27
N LEU A 28 -10.27 2.15 -10.56
CA LEU A 28 -10.43 2.55 -9.16
C LEU A 28 -10.25 1.32 -8.27
N THR A 29 -9.35 1.39 -7.30
CA THR A 29 -9.19 0.38 -6.25
C THR A 29 -9.49 0.98 -4.89
N LEU A 30 -10.28 0.28 -4.09
CA LEU A 30 -10.52 0.57 -2.68
C LEU A 30 -10.03 -0.61 -1.86
N ALA A 31 -9.35 -0.34 -0.76
CA ALA A 31 -8.92 -1.37 0.17
C ALA A 31 -9.10 -0.93 1.62
N ALA A 32 -9.32 -1.93 2.48
CA ALA A 32 -9.31 -1.79 3.92
C ALA A 32 -8.41 -2.86 4.51
N THR A 33 -7.73 -2.54 5.59
CA THR A 33 -6.86 -3.44 6.33
C THR A 33 -6.97 -3.14 7.82
N LYS A 34 -6.95 -4.18 8.66
CA LYS A 34 -6.90 -4.03 10.11
C LYS A 34 -5.92 -5.03 10.71
N THR A 35 -5.14 -4.54 11.65
CA THR A 35 -4.32 -5.34 12.57
C THR A 35 -5.02 -5.35 13.93
N LEU A 36 -5.27 -6.54 14.51
CA LEU A 36 -6.15 -6.70 15.67
C LEU A 36 -5.43 -6.70 17.02
N ASP A 37 -4.19 -7.15 17.06
CA ASP A 37 -3.57 -7.56 18.32
C ASP A 37 -2.54 -6.57 18.87
N LYS A 38 -2.06 -6.90 20.08
CA LYS A 38 -1.06 -6.17 20.88
C LYS A 38 0.26 -5.94 20.15
N ASP A 39 0.64 -6.83 19.25
CA ASP A 39 1.85 -6.72 18.44
C ASP A 39 1.48 -6.35 16.99
N GLY A 40 2.24 -5.44 16.40
CA GLY A 40 2.12 -5.10 14.99
C GLY A 40 2.71 -6.20 14.13
N ILE A 41 2.55 -6.10 12.81
CA ILE A 41 3.17 -7.06 11.90
C ILE A 41 4.69 -6.88 11.94
N ILE A 42 5.42 -7.94 12.29
CA ILE A 42 6.88 -7.95 12.33
C ILE A 42 7.40 -8.48 10.99
N ASN A 43 7.94 -7.60 10.16
CA ASN A 43 8.40 -7.88 8.79
C ASN A 43 9.85 -7.40 8.57
N PRO A 44 10.85 -7.95 9.29
CA PRO A 44 12.18 -7.35 9.41
C PRO A 44 12.76 -6.92 8.06
N TRP A 45 12.76 -7.83 7.07
CA TRP A 45 13.22 -7.56 5.70
C TRP A 45 12.16 -7.95 4.65
N GLY A 46 10.90 -8.06 5.07
CA GLY A 46 9.79 -8.55 4.24
C GLY A 46 8.82 -7.44 3.84
N GLY A 47 7.95 -7.72 2.87
CA GLY A 47 6.82 -6.83 2.57
C GLY A 47 5.76 -6.88 3.68
N SER A 48 4.90 -5.86 3.72
CA SER A 48 3.70 -5.88 4.56
C SER A 48 2.54 -6.59 3.84
N PRO A 49 1.74 -7.41 4.54
CA PRO A 49 0.52 -7.98 3.97
C PRO A 49 -0.64 -6.96 3.88
N SER A 50 -0.45 -5.74 4.41
CA SER A 50 -1.44 -4.67 4.37
C SER A 50 -1.75 -4.25 2.95
N PHE A 51 -3.03 -4.29 2.57
CA PHE A 51 -3.45 -3.71 1.30
C PHE A 51 -3.34 -2.18 1.29
N ALA A 52 -3.22 -1.57 2.47
CA ALA A 52 -2.97 -0.15 2.63
C ALA A 52 -1.48 0.21 2.52
N SER A 53 -0.52 -0.74 2.51
CA SER A 53 0.93 -0.46 2.41
C SER A 53 1.31 0.41 1.22
N LYS A 54 2.24 1.35 1.48
CA LYS A 54 2.68 2.44 0.60
C LYS A 54 4.21 2.53 0.53
N MET A 55 4.72 3.64 0.00
CA MET A 55 6.16 3.84 -0.19
C MET A 55 6.91 4.07 1.13
N ILE A 56 6.27 4.72 2.10
CA ILE A 56 6.85 5.16 3.37
C ILE A 56 6.25 4.36 4.53
N SER A 57 4.93 4.18 4.54
CA SER A 57 4.17 3.60 5.64
C SER A 57 3.51 2.30 5.23
N ASN A 58 3.54 1.32 6.14
CA ASN A 58 2.96 0.00 5.89
C ASN A 58 1.53 -0.15 6.39
N PHE A 59 1.07 0.71 7.30
CA PHE A 59 -0.28 0.64 7.86
C PHE A 59 -0.58 -0.72 8.50
N ASP A 60 0.36 -1.23 9.32
CA ASP A 60 0.33 -2.53 9.97
C ASP A 60 0.71 -2.48 11.47
N ARG A 61 0.55 -1.31 12.09
CA ARG A 61 0.79 -1.09 13.53
C ARG A 61 -0.24 -1.84 14.39
N PRO A 62 0.05 -2.10 15.68
CA PRO A 62 -0.92 -2.72 16.58
C PRO A 62 -2.26 -1.97 16.59
N GLY A 63 -3.37 -2.68 16.47
CA GLY A 63 -4.71 -2.09 16.48
C GLY A 63 -5.04 -1.17 15.28
N GLU A 64 -4.19 -1.07 14.25
CA GLU A 64 -4.37 -0.12 13.17
C GLU A 64 -5.47 -0.54 12.19
N LEU A 65 -6.43 0.36 11.94
CA LEU A 65 -7.37 0.29 10.82
C LEU A 65 -6.90 1.26 9.74
N ALA A 66 -6.72 0.77 8.52
CA ALA A 66 -6.30 1.58 7.39
C ALA A 66 -7.17 1.40 6.17
N LEU A 67 -7.46 2.52 5.50
CA LEU A 67 -8.18 2.59 4.25
C LEU A 67 -7.25 3.10 3.16
N ARG A 68 -7.42 2.58 1.95
CA ARG A 68 -6.66 3.01 0.78
C ARG A 68 -7.55 3.17 -0.43
N THR A 69 -7.28 4.23 -1.18
CA THR A 69 -7.87 4.51 -2.49
C THR A 69 -6.75 4.60 -3.53
N VAL A 70 -6.96 4.01 -4.70
CA VAL A 70 -6.05 4.07 -5.84
C VAL A 70 -6.82 4.43 -7.09
N LEU A 71 -6.30 5.38 -7.85
CA LEU A 71 -6.70 5.63 -9.23
C LEU A 71 -5.51 5.33 -10.13
N SER A 72 -5.68 4.46 -11.11
CA SER A 72 -4.64 4.21 -12.12
C SER A 72 -5.22 4.26 -13.52
N THR A 73 -4.42 4.66 -14.49
CA THR A 73 -4.84 4.70 -15.89
C THR A 73 -3.69 4.42 -16.84
N ASP A 74 -4.03 3.76 -17.95
CA ASP A 74 -3.17 3.68 -19.14
C ASP A 74 -3.62 4.77 -20.13
N PHE A 75 -2.70 5.66 -20.53
CA PHE A 75 -2.99 6.75 -21.46
C PHE A 75 -2.77 6.37 -22.92
N GLY A 76 -2.51 5.09 -23.24
CA GLY A 76 -2.01 4.61 -24.52
C GLY A 76 -2.82 5.00 -25.75
N GLU A 77 -4.14 5.23 -25.61
CA GLU A 77 -4.98 5.76 -26.70
C GLU A 77 -4.52 7.15 -27.18
N HIS A 78 -3.94 7.96 -26.30
CA HIS A 78 -3.54 9.35 -26.58
C HIS A 78 -2.03 9.56 -26.48
N LEU A 79 -1.38 8.85 -25.55
CA LEU A 79 0.05 8.92 -25.24
C LEU A 79 0.59 7.49 -25.07
N PRO A 80 0.94 6.83 -26.19
CA PRO A 80 1.44 5.46 -26.17
C PRO A 80 2.60 5.28 -25.18
N GLY A 81 2.45 4.29 -24.29
CA GLY A 81 3.46 3.93 -23.30
C GLY A 81 3.43 4.74 -22.01
N LEU A 82 2.54 5.73 -21.86
CA LEU A 82 2.38 6.47 -20.61
C LEU A 82 1.30 5.84 -19.72
N SER A 83 1.61 5.60 -18.45
CA SER A 83 0.62 5.22 -17.44
C SER A 83 0.84 6.00 -16.13
N GLY A 84 -0.25 6.22 -15.40
CA GLY A 84 -0.23 6.95 -14.14
C GLY A 84 -0.96 6.22 -13.03
N LEU A 85 -0.50 6.40 -11.80
CA LEU A 85 -1.13 5.91 -10.58
C LEU A 85 -1.08 6.99 -9.50
N LEU A 86 -2.23 7.26 -8.90
CA LEU A 86 -2.39 8.06 -7.69
C LEU A 86 -2.92 7.14 -6.59
N SER A 87 -2.37 7.22 -5.38
CA SER A 87 -2.88 6.42 -4.28
C SER A 87 -2.77 7.16 -2.96
N PHE A 88 -3.88 7.19 -2.23
CA PHE A 88 -3.98 7.74 -0.89
C PHE A 88 -4.26 6.62 0.10
N ALA A 89 -3.61 6.65 1.26
CA ALA A 89 -3.92 5.79 2.39
C ALA A 89 -4.05 6.63 3.65
N HIS A 90 -4.95 6.20 4.53
CA HIS A 90 -5.21 6.80 5.83
C HIS A 90 -5.30 5.66 6.85
N GLY A 91 -4.67 5.82 8.01
CA GLY A 91 -4.63 4.84 9.08
C GLY A 91 -4.74 5.47 10.45
N GLU A 92 -5.57 4.85 11.28
CA GLU A 92 -5.78 5.21 12.67
C GLU A 92 -5.60 3.99 13.58
N THR A 93 -5.21 4.22 14.82
CA THR A 93 -5.07 3.17 15.83
C THR A 93 -5.97 3.46 17.02
N GLU A 94 -6.27 2.43 17.81
CA GLU A 94 -7.06 2.57 19.04
C GLU A 94 -6.28 3.33 20.15
N ASP A 95 -4.95 3.27 20.11
CA ASP A 95 -4.04 3.99 21.01
C ASP A 95 -3.38 5.17 20.26
N GLY A 96 -4.22 6.16 19.89
CA GLY A 96 -3.81 7.32 19.10
C GLY A 96 -2.75 8.20 19.74
N ASP A 97 -2.61 8.16 21.07
CA ASP A 97 -1.57 8.89 21.81
C ASP A 97 -0.18 8.27 21.58
N LYS A 98 -0.11 6.93 21.53
CA LYS A 98 1.12 6.19 21.25
C LYS A 98 1.42 6.10 19.75
N PHE A 99 0.38 5.95 18.94
CA PHE A 99 0.48 5.78 17.50
C PHE A 99 -0.41 6.80 16.79
N PRO A 100 0.13 7.98 16.45
CA PRO A 100 -0.66 9.03 15.79
C PRO A 100 -1.18 8.56 14.44
N GLN A 101 -2.27 9.18 13.99
CA GLN A 101 -2.82 8.96 12.64
C GLN A 101 -1.73 9.11 11.57
N GLN A 102 -1.81 8.26 10.54
CA GLN A 102 -0.95 8.32 9.37
C GLN A 102 -1.80 8.58 8.13
N ASP A 103 -1.31 9.48 7.29
CA ASP A 103 -1.81 9.71 5.95
C ASP A 103 -0.61 9.59 5.01
N GLU A 104 -0.79 8.96 3.86
CA GLU A 104 0.24 8.91 2.83
C GLU A 104 -0.37 8.99 1.43
N PHE A 105 0.15 9.90 0.62
CA PHE A 105 -0.20 10.03 -0.77
C PHE A 105 1.00 9.73 -1.66
N ASP A 106 0.78 8.84 -2.64
CA ASP A 106 1.78 8.46 -3.63
C ASP A 106 1.32 8.81 -5.04
N VAL A 107 2.31 9.19 -5.85
CA VAL A 107 2.20 9.28 -7.30
C VAL A 107 3.22 8.34 -7.93
N THR A 108 2.82 7.65 -8.99
CA THR A 108 3.73 6.96 -9.90
C THR A 108 3.37 7.30 -11.34
N ILE A 109 4.38 7.63 -12.13
CA ILE A 109 4.29 7.85 -13.57
C ILE A 109 5.29 6.91 -14.23
N ASP A 110 4.81 6.16 -15.21
CA ASP A 110 5.62 5.27 -16.04
C ASP A 110 5.58 5.72 -17.49
N TYR A 111 6.73 5.71 -18.15
CA TYR A 111 6.84 5.93 -19.58
C TYR A 111 7.66 4.83 -20.25
N LYS A 112 7.00 4.13 -21.18
CA LYS A 112 7.53 3.04 -22.01
C LYS A 112 7.57 3.49 -23.47
N PRO A 113 8.64 4.17 -23.91
CA PRO A 113 8.71 4.71 -25.27
C PRO A 113 8.57 3.59 -26.32
N PRO A 114 7.66 3.70 -27.30
CA PRO A 114 7.41 2.62 -28.29
C PRO A 114 8.61 2.22 -29.15
N TRP A 115 9.65 3.05 -29.19
CA TRP A 115 10.88 2.83 -29.98
C TRP A 115 12.03 2.23 -29.18
N LEU A 116 11.87 2.00 -27.88
CA LEU A 116 12.86 1.28 -27.05
C LEU A 116 12.18 0.06 -26.45
N GLU A 117 12.62 -1.11 -26.90
CA GLU A 117 12.16 -2.37 -26.33
C GLU A 117 12.78 -2.57 -24.94
N GLU A 118 11.98 -3.08 -24.01
CA GLU A 118 12.40 -3.48 -22.66
C GLU A 118 12.94 -2.37 -21.74
N LEU A 119 13.03 -1.11 -22.20
CA LEU A 119 13.42 0.03 -21.37
C LEU A 119 12.20 0.89 -20.99
N TRP A 120 12.09 1.26 -19.71
CA TRP A 120 11.11 2.23 -19.25
C TRP A 120 11.69 3.20 -18.21
N LEU A 121 11.05 4.36 -18.09
CA LEU A 121 11.31 5.33 -17.04
C LEU A 121 10.15 5.33 -16.05
N ARG A 122 10.47 5.25 -14.76
CA ARG A 122 9.50 5.38 -13.68
C ARG A 122 9.89 6.52 -12.76
N VAL A 123 8.96 7.42 -12.50
CA VAL A 123 9.06 8.42 -11.44
C VAL A 123 8.02 8.10 -10.39
N ARG A 124 8.44 8.01 -9.13
CA ARG A 124 7.55 7.79 -7.98
C ARG A 124 7.89 8.74 -6.85
N GLY A 125 6.88 9.21 -6.15
CA GLY A 125 7.02 10.06 -4.97
C GLY A 125 5.90 9.74 -3.99
N GLY A 126 6.21 9.80 -2.70
CA GLY A 126 5.28 9.59 -1.59
C GLY A 126 5.51 10.64 -0.52
N TRP A 127 4.45 11.04 0.18
CA TRP A 127 4.49 11.99 1.29
C TRP A 127 3.37 11.75 2.29
#